data_AF-A0A7S0WXD4-F1
#
_entry.id   AF-A0A7S0WXD4-F1
#
_cell.length_a   1.000
_cell.length_b   1.000
_cell.length_c   1.000
_cell.angle_alpha   90.00
_cell.angle_beta   90.00
_cell.angle_gamma   90.00
#
_symmetry.space_group_name_H-M   'P 1'
#
loop_
_entity.id
_entity.type
_entity.pdbx_description
1 polymer ?
#
loop_
_entity_poly.entity_id
_entity_poly.type
_entity_poly.pdbx_seq_one_letter_code
_entity_poly.pdbx_strand_id
1 'polypeptide(L)'
;GLADGIFLDLPGPWKVVASAARSLRPDGVLCSFSPCIEQVQRTCAEAAKLGFKEIQTIEILLREYDLDHPTLTTMSLQRGAQAGPSGTTGAKRSFAAVSQSEGEG
;
A
#
# COMPACT_ATOMS: atom_id res chain seq x y z
N GLY A 1 10.76 7.24 -28.26
CA GLY A 1 11.90 6.98 -27.37
C GLY A 1 12.15 5.49 -27.24
N LEU A 2 12.89 5.07 -26.21
CA LEU A 2 13.30 3.67 -25.99
C LEU A 2 12.75 3.08 -24.68
N ALA A 3 12.11 3.91 -23.84
CA ALA A 3 11.61 3.45 -22.54
C ALA A 3 10.36 2.57 -22.72
N ASP A 4 10.32 1.45 -22.00
CA ASP A 4 9.19 0.53 -21.99
C ASP A 4 8.01 1.08 -21.16
N GLY A 5 8.31 1.84 -20.12
CA GLY A 5 7.32 2.47 -19.27
C GLY A 5 7.87 3.69 -18.52
N ILE A 6 6.97 4.58 -18.12
CA ILE A 6 7.28 5.79 -17.35
C ILE A 6 6.26 5.92 -16.22
N PHE A 7 6.75 6.22 -15.02
CA PHE A 7 5.94 6.51 -13.84
C PHE A 7 6.09 7.99 -13.49
N LEU A 8 4.97 8.69 -13.31
CA LEU A 8 4.93 10.09 -12.93
C LEU A 8 4.38 10.22 -11.51
N ASP A 9 5.23 10.69 -10.60
CA ASP A 9 4.87 11.09 -9.24
C ASP A 9 5.28 12.54 -9.03
N LEU A 10 4.42 13.45 -9.49
CA LEU A 10 4.69 14.87 -9.57
C LEU A 10 3.42 15.66 -9.19
N PRO A 11 3.53 16.90 -8.70
CA PRO A 11 2.36 17.73 -8.38
C PRO A 11 1.55 18.16 -9.62
N GLY A 12 2.14 18.10 -10.81
CA GLY A 12 1.50 18.49 -12.07
C GLY A 12 1.83 17.56 -13.23
N PRO A 13 1.40 16.28 -13.21
CA PRO A 13 1.83 15.28 -14.18
C PRO A 13 1.41 15.64 -15.61
N TRP A 14 0.25 16.28 -15.80
CA TRP A 14 -0.23 16.77 -17.11
C TRP A 14 0.78 17.66 -17.85
N LYS A 15 1.66 18.38 -17.14
CA LYS A 15 2.64 19.29 -17.76
C LYS A 15 3.77 18.55 -18.48
N VAL A 16 4.02 17.28 -18.14
CA VAL A 16 5.16 16.51 -18.64
C VAL A 16 4.75 15.34 -19.54
N VAL A 17 3.46 15.09 -19.74
CA VAL A 17 2.94 13.97 -20.56
C VAL A 17 3.52 14.00 -21.97
N ALA A 18 3.61 15.18 -22.61
CA ALA A 18 4.22 15.31 -23.94
C ALA A 18 5.70 14.91 -23.96
N SER A 19 6.44 15.21 -22.88
CA SER A 19 7.85 14.80 -22.76
C SER A 19 8.00 13.31 -22.50
N ALA A 20 7.13 12.75 -21.66
CA ALA A 20 7.05 11.31 -21.41
C ALA A 20 6.74 10.54 -22.69
N ALA A 21 5.76 11.00 -23.48
CA ALA A 21 5.37 10.38 -24.75
C ALA A 21 6.54 10.29 -25.75
N ARG A 22 7.39 11.33 -25.85
CA ARG A 22 8.59 11.28 -26.71
C ARG A 22 9.62 10.27 -26.22
N SER A 23 9.65 10.01 -24.92
CA SER A 23 10.62 9.13 -24.27
C SER A 23 10.20 7.65 -24.32
N LEU A 24 8.89 7.38 -24.38
CA LEU A 24 8.33 6.04 -24.54
C LEU A 24 8.60 5.48 -25.95
N ARG A 25 8.86 4.17 -26.03
CA ARG A 25 8.78 3.42 -27.30
C ARG A 25 7.31 3.28 -27.74
N PRO A 26 7.03 2.90 -29.02
CA PRO A 26 5.68 2.52 -29.42
C PRO A 26 5.11 1.45 -28.46
N ASP A 27 3.84 1.61 -28.09
CA ASP A 27 3.15 0.75 -27.12
C ASP A 27 3.77 0.71 -25.69
N GLY A 28 4.61 1.70 -25.38
CA GLY A 28 5.10 1.91 -24.01
C GLY A 28 4.01 2.41 -23.06
N VAL A 29 4.17 2.09 -21.76
CA VAL A 29 3.16 2.36 -20.74
C VAL A 29 3.43 3.66 -20.00
N LEU A 30 2.41 4.50 -19.81
CA LEU A 30 2.47 5.65 -18.92
C LEU A 30 1.62 5.36 -17.68
N CYS A 31 2.23 5.50 -16.50
CA CYS A 31 1.56 5.45 -15.22
C CYS A 31 1.71 6.81 -14.52
N SER A 32 0.64 7.33 -13.94
CA SER A 32 0.67 8.57 -13.17
C SER A 32 0.00 8.35 -11.83
N PHE A 33 0.68 8.76 -10.77
CA PHE A 33 0.12 8.84 -9.44
C PHE A 33 -0.41 10.26 -9.21
N SER A 34 -1.56 10.38 -8.57
CA SER A 34 -2.19 11.68 -8.33
C SER A 34 -3.02 11.59 -7.05
N PRO A 35 -2.77 12.47 -6.06
CA PRO A 35 -3.56 12.51 -4.84
C PRO A 35 -4.96 13.09 -5.03
N CYS A 36 -5.18 13.89 -6.07
CA CYS A 36 -6.46 14.56 -6.32
C CYS A 36 -7.07 14.16 -7.67
N ILE A 37 -8.40 14.01 -7.70
CA ILE A 37 -9.14 13.61 -8.91
C ILE A 37 -9.00 14.63 -10.04
N GLU A 38 -8.86 15.92 -9.73
CA GLU A 38 -8.67 16.98 -10.72
C GLU A 38 -7.33 16.86 -11.44
N GLN A 39 -6.30 16.33 -10.76
CA GLN A 39 -5.00 16.06 -11.36
C GLN A 39 -5.07 14.86 -12.31
N VAL A 40 -5.81 13.82 -11.91
CA VAL A 40 -6.11 12.67 -12.77
C VAL A 40 -6.82 13.14 -14.04
N GLN A 41 -7.91 13.90 -13.90
CA GLN A 41 -8.69 14.41 -15.03
C GLN A 41 -7.83 15.20 -16.03
N ARG A 42 -6.99 16.11 -15.56
CA ARG A 42 -6.09 16.90 -16.41
C ARG A 42 -5.07 16.03 -17.13
N THR A 43 -4.52 15.03 -16.44
CA THR A 43 -3.49 14.14 -16.99
C THR A 43 -4.09 13.20 -18.04
N CYS A 44 -5.25 12.60 -17.76
CA CYS A 44 -6.00 11.80 -18.72
C CYS A 44 -6.39 12.60 -19.97
N ALA A 45 -6.83 13.86 -19.80
CA ALA A 45 -7.15 14.73 -20.92
C ALA A 45 -5.92 15.01 -21.80
N GLU A 46 -4.75 15.25 -21.21
CA GLU A 46 -3.53 15.48 -21.96
C GLU A 46 -3.00 14.20 -22.65
N ALA A 47 -3.06 13.06 -21.96
CA ALA A 47 -2.72 11.77 -22.54
C ALA A 47 -3.64 11.42 -23.73
N ALA A 48 -4.94 11.67 -23.61
CA ALA A 48 -5.89 11.43 -24.70
C ALA A 48 -5.58 12.27 -25.95
N LYS A 49 -5.22 13.56 -25.78
CA LYS A 49 -4.80 14.43 -26.89
C LYS A 49 -3.55 13.91 -27.60
N LEU A 50 -2.64 13.29 -26.86
CA LEU A 50 -1.39 12.73 -27.38
C LEU A 50 -1.54 11.32 -27.95
N GLY A 51 -2.76 10.79 -28.00
CA GLY A 51 -3.07 9.52 -28.66
C GLY A 51 -2.88 8.27 -27.81
N PHE A 52 -2.63 8.42 -26.50
CA PHE A 52 -2.63 7.27 -25.58
C PHE A 52 -3.98 6.55 -25.63
N LYS A 53 -3.93 5.22 -25.51
CA LYS A 53 -5.08 4.32 -25.55
C LYS A 53 -5.23 3.63 -24.20
N GLU A 54 -6.41 3.04 -23.97
CA GLU A 54 -6.70 2.27 -22.75
C GLU A 54 -6.41 3.03 -21.45
N ILE A 55 -6.72 4.33 -21.44
CA ILE A 55 -6.53 5.18 -20.26
C ILE A 55 -7.48 4.71 -19.16
N GLN A 56 -6.92 4.23 -18.06
CA GLN A 56 -7.65 3.75 -16.90
C GLN A 56 -7.18 4.49 -15.64
N THR A 57 -8.11 4.70 -14.71
CA THR A 57 -7.82 5.23 -13.38
C THR A 57 -8.24 4.18 -12.35
N ILE A 58 -7.33 3.88 -11.43
CA ILE A 58 -7.54 2.91 -10.37
C ILE A 58 -7.32 3.61 -9.03
N GLU A 59 -8.24 3.40 -8.09
CA GLU A 59 -8.15 3.82 -6.70
C GLU A 59 -8.22 2.56 -5.82
N ILE A 60 -7.35 2.48 -4.80
CA ILE A 60 -7.29 1.33 -3.88
C ILE A 60 -7.66 1.82 -2.48
N LEU A 61 -8.75 1.30 -1.94
CA LEU A 61 -9.18 1.53 -0.55
C LEU A 61 -8.72 0.35 0.32
N LEU A 62 -7.50 0.45 0.86
CA LEU A 62 -6.96 -0.56 1.78
C LEU A 62 -7.64 -0.47 3.15
N ARG A 63 -8.04 -1.63 3.71
CA ARG A 63 -8.65 -1.73 5.03
C ARG A 63 -7.99 -2.86 5.81
N GLU A 64 -7.26 -2.50 6.85
CA GLU A 64 -6.62 -3.47 7.76
C GLU A 64 -7.62 -3.89 8.84
N TYR A 65 -7.60 -5.18 9.20
CA TYR A 65 -8.45 -5.75 10.25
C TYR A 65 -7.55 -6.35 11.32
N ASP A 66 -7.60 -5.78 12.52
CA ASP A 66 -7.00 -6.40 13.69
C ASP A 66 -7.94 -7.49 14.20
N LEU A 67 -7.47 -8.73 14.17
CA LEU A 67 -8.18 -9.85 14.77
C LEU A 67 -7.83 -9.89 16.26
N ASP A 68 -8.66 -9.25 17.09
CA ASP A 68 -8.69 -9.57 18.51
C ASP A 68 -9.13 -11.03 18.64
N HIS A 69 -8.22 -11.91 19.02
CA HIS A 69 -8.59 -13.28 19.38
C HIS A 69 -9.49 -13.21 20.61
N PRO A 70 -10.79 -13.55 20.53
CA PRO A 70 -11.57 -13.73 21.74
C PRO A 70 -10.88 -14.87 22.49
N THR A 71 -10.35 -14.58 23.67
CA THR A 71 -9.86 -15.59 24.59
C THR A 71 -11.01 -16.58 24.77
N LEU A 72 -10.91 -17.75 24.14
CA LEU A 72 -11.86 -18.82 24.37
C LEU A 72 -11.68 -19.19 25.84
N THR A 73 -12.53 -18.65 26.70
CA THR A 73 -12.67 -19.09 28.08
C THR A 73 -13.09 -20.54 28.00
N THR A 74 -12.10 -21.42 28.01
CA THR A 74 -12.33 -22.85 28.11
C THR A 74 -13.06 -23.01 29.43
N MET A 75 -14.37 -23.25 29.34
CA MET A 75 -15.19 -23.60 30.49
C MET A 75 -14.63 -24.91 31.01
N SER A 76 -13.75 -24.83 32.01
CA SER A 76 -13.24 -26.02 32.67
C SER A 76 -14.42 -26.69 33.35
N LEU A 77 -14.87 -27.82 32.81
CA LEU A 77 -15.78 -28.70 33.52
C LEU A 77 -15.03 -29.19 34.77
N GLN A 78 -15.33 -28.58 35.91
CA GLN A 78 -14.59 -28.78 37.15
C GLN A 78 -14.87 -30.21 37.67
N ARG A 79 -14.01 -31.16 37.28
CA ARG A 79 -13.96 -32.47 37.94
C ARG A 79 -13.05 -32.30 39.16
N GLY A 80 -13.65 -32.22 40.34
CA GLY A 80 -12.96 -31.92 41.58
C GLY A 80 -11.84 -32.91 41.92
N ALA A 81 -10.66 -32.39 42.23
CA ALA A 81 -9.71 -32.92 43.20
C ALA A 81 -8.64 -31.85 43.49
N GLN A 82 -8.48 -31.51 44.76
CA GLN A 82 -7.51 -30.54 45.31
C GLN A 82 -6.09 -31.13 45.38
N ALA A 83 -5.07 -30.27 45.18
CA ALA A 83 -3.91 -30.02 46.08
C ALA A 83 -2.55 -29.79 45.37
N GLY A 84 -1.87 -28.70 45.72
CA GLY A 84 -0.40 -28.63 45.82
C GLY A 84 0.36 -27.69 44.87
N PRO A 85 1.17 -26.72 45.37
CA PRO A 85 1.96 -25.79 44.55
C PRO A 85 3.42 -26.25 44.39
N SER A 86 3.99 -26.15 43.19
CA SER A 86 5.44 -25.98 42.95
C SER A 86 5.74 -25.93 41.46
N GLY A 87 6.67 -25.06 41.05
CA GLY A 87 7.31 -25.17 39.74
C GLY A 87 7.46 -23.85 38.98
N THR A 88 8.70 -23.39 38.91
CA THR A 88 9.20 -22.19 38.26
C THR A 88 9.21 -22.25 36.72
N THR A 89 9.46 -21.07 36.13
CA THR A 89 10.03 -20.77 34.79
C THR A 89 9.14 -20.91 33.54
N GLY A 90 8.83 -19.76 32.92
CA GLY A 90 8.36 -19.66 31.54
C GLY A 90 8.81 -18.32 30.93
N ALA A 91 9.72 -18.38 29.97
CA ALA A 91 10.42 -17.24 29.38
C ALA A 91 9.46 -16.23 28.69
N LYS A 92 9.60 -14.95 29.02
CA LYS A 92 9.00 -13.85 28.25
C LYS A 92 9.86 -13.60 27.00
N ARG A 93 9.40 -14.02 25.83
CA ARG A 93 9.92 -13.48 24.56
C ARG A 93 9.19 -12.16 24.29
N SER A 94 9.86 -11.05 24.54
CA SER A 94 9.45 -9.74 24.06
C SER A 94 9.76 -9.64 22.57
N PHE A 95 8.75 -9.38 21.74
CA PHE A 95 8.95 -8.94 20.37
C PHE A 95 9.22 -7.43 20.41
N ALA A 96 10.42 -7.01 20.04
CA ALA A 96 10.74 -5.59 19.92
C ALA A 96 10.28 -5.11 18.53
N ALA A 97 9.35 -4.16 18.51
CA ALA A 97 9.00 -3.45 17.29
C ALA A 97 10.18 -2.59 16.86
N VAL A 98 10.62 -2.73 15.60
CA VAL A 98 11.54 -1.78 14.97
C VAL A 98 10.74 -0.53 14.61
N SER A 99 11.01 0.57 15.32
CA SER A 99 10.57 1.90 14.92
C SER A 99 11.55 2.42 13.88
N GLN A 100 11.11 2.59 12.63
CA GLN A 100 11.85 3.35 11.65
C GLN A 100 11.66 4.84 11.96
N SER A 101 12.75 5.54 12.20
CA SER A 101 12.79 6.98 12.30
C SER A 101 12.61 7.58 10.91
N GLU A 102 11.53 8.34 10.71
CA GLU A 102 11.43 9.25 9.57
C GLU A 102 12.53 10.29 9.71
N GLY A 103 13.49 10.26 8.79
CA GLY A 103 14.45 11.35 8.62
C GLY A 103 13.82 12.40 7.72
N GLU A 104 13.45 13.54 8.29
CA GLU A 104 13.21 14.76 7.53
C GLU A 104 14.54 15.23 6.92
N GLY A 105 14.53 15.49 5.62
CA GLY A 105 15.59 16.14 4.86
C GLY A 105 15.00 16.90 3.68
#